data_AF-A0AAE0A866-F1
#
_entry.id   AF-A0AAE0A866-F1
#
_cell.length_a   1.000
_cell.length_b   1.000
_cell.length_c   1.000
_cell.angle_alpha   90.00
_cell.angle_beta   90.00
_cell.angle_gamma   90.00
#
_symmetry.space_group_name_H-M   'P 1'
#
loop_
_entity.id
_entity.type
_entity.pdbx_description
1 polymer ?
#
loop_
_entity_poly.entity_id
_entity_poly.type
_entity_poly.pdbx_seq_one_letter_code
_entity_poly.pdbx_strand_id
1 'polypeptide(L)'
;MLLLELWRPLLQSLIFITSPQTGYDAIVTKDYKEASETCYRTIWKSWSEINKTASMPNGLSILSKKFKTCHRLKKSTELIDFLRLLFEEAAQYNSPPDYPVNNICSSVDDGVPAGTVILSKIFAGVVAHLDKSKCYVNAPIVQSETDDGWNWQVCREMVSPMGVNNYNTMFPYEPLVLSEYIKECQMSPDIEEGSDKNNQPVNQQSITLFLVLLLTMMAKLKLTITDGSHCLDILPTIPSDPEWLTTQREIEVDIIEKWIAKYYADLKAFNR
;
A
#
# COMPACT_ATOMS: atom_id res chain seq x y z
N MET A 1 2.09 35.66 -8.29
CA MET A 1 2.79 34.83 -9.30
C MET A 1 3.75 33.83 -8.66
N LEU A 2 4.53 34.22 -7.63
CA LEU A 2 5.42 33.32 -6.86
C LEU A 2 4.71 32.19 -6.07
N LEU A 3 3.47 32.41 -5.62
CA LEU A 3 2.70 31.37 -4.92
C LEU A 3 2.37 30.19 -5.87
N LEU A 4 1.94 30.44 -7.10
CA LEU A 4 1.56 29.37 -8.03
C LEU A 4 2.73 28.44 -8.44
N GLU A 5 3.98 28.90 -8.40
CA GLU A 5 5.14 28.05 -8.67
C GLU A 5 5.56 27.18 -7.48
N LEU A 6 5.36 27.66 -6.24
CA LEU A 6 5.61 26.89 -5.02
C LEU A 6 4.58 25.76 -4.81
N TRP A 7 3.35 25.93 -5.32
CA TRP A 7 2.30 24.90 -5.26
C TRP A 7 2.25 24.00 -6.49
N ARG A 8 2.96 24.31 -7.58
CA ARG A 8 2.97 23.50 -8.80
C ARG A 8 3.42 22.05 -8.55
N PRO A 9 4.50 21.77 -7.79
CA PRO A 9 4.88 20.40 -7.45
C PRO A 9 3.83 19.69 -6.60
N LEU A 10 3.18 20.41 -5.67
CA LEU A 10 2.15 19.91 -4.75
C LEU A 10 0.86 19.52 -5.48
N LEU A 11 0.41 20.33 -6.44
CA LEU A 11 -0.73 20.03 -7.31
C LEU A 11 -0.44 18.84 -8.24
N GLN A 12 0.81 18.72 -8.72
CA GLN A 12 1.21 17.63 -9.60
C GLN A 12 1.18 16.28 -8.86
N SER A 13 1.60 16.25 -7.59
CA SER A 13 1.69 15.01 -6.79
C SER A 13 0.35 14.58 -6.16
N LEU A 14 -0.59 15.50 -5.90
CA LEU A 14 -2.00 15.16 -5.61
C LEU A 14 -2.69 14.44 -6.78
N ILE A 15 -2.36 14.86 -8.01
CA ILE A 15 -2.81 14.21 -9.24
C ILE A 15 -2.18 12.82 -9.38
N PHE A 16 -0.97 12.59 -8.88
CA PHE A 16 -0.31 11.28 -8.98
C PHE A 16 -1.05 10.17 -8.21
N ILE A 17 -1.43 10.39 -6.94
CA ILE A 17 -2.03 9.34 -6.08
C ILE A 17 -3.46 8.96 -6.54
N THR A 18 -4.20 9.90 -7.11
CA THR A 18 -5.63 9.72 -7.47
C THR A 18 -5.86 9.51 -8.97
N SER A 19 -4.83 9.68 -9.80
CA SER A 19 -4.93 9.47 -11.24
C SER A 19 -5.01 7.96 -11.55
N PRO A 20 -5.95 7.51 -12.40
CA PRO A 20 -6.07 6.11 -12.79
C PRO A 20 -4.78 5.51 -13.36
N GLN A 21 -3.92 6.35 -13.96
CA GLN A 21 -2.67 5.92 -14.61
C GLN A 21 -1.51 5.80 -13.62
N THR A 22 -1.60 6.40 -12.42
CA THR A 22 -0.48 6.56 -11.48
C THR A 22 -0.85 6.34 -10.01
N GLY A 23 -2.09 5.92 -9.73
CA GLY A 23 -2.55 5.62 -8.39
C GLY A 23 -1.86 4.41 -7.78
N TYR A 24 -2.06 4.19 -6.49
CA TYR A 24 -1.36 3.18 -5.69
C TYR A 24 -1.31 1.80 -6.37
N ASP A 25 -2.48 1.26 -6.74
CA ASP A 25 -2.61 -0.03 -7.41
C ASP A 25 -1.92 -0.12 -8.77
N ALA A 26 -1.78 1.01 -9.48
CA ALA A 26 -1.08 1.07 -10.75
C ALA A 26 0.43 0.97 -10.56
N ILE A 27 0.96 1.57 -9.49
CA ILE A 27 2.37 1.45 -9.10
C ILE A 27 2.67 0.02 -8.65
N VAL A 28 1.85 -0.54 -7.74
CA VAL A 28 1.98 -1.94 -7.32
C VAL A 28 1.92 -2.87 -8.54
N THR A 29 0.97 -2.67 -9.46
CA THR A 29 0.90 -3.46 -10.70
C THR A 29 2.17 -3.35 -11.55
N LYS A 30 2.79 -2.17 -11.59
CA LYS A 30 4.01 -1.92 -12.36
C LYS A 30 5.17 -2.74 -11.78
N ASP A 31 5.35 -2.75 -10.46
CA ASP A 31 6.43 -3.50 -9.78
C ASP A 31 6.37 -5.00 -10.11
N TYR A 32 5.16 -5.58 -10.08
CA TYR A 32 4.98 -6.99 -10.44
C TYR A 32 5.21 -7.27 -11.92
N LYS A 33 4.83 -6.35 -12.83
CA LYS A 33 5.12 -6.49 -14.27
C LYS A 33 6.62 -6.43 -14.55
N GLU A 34 7.35 -5.55 -13.88
CA GLU A 34 8.79 -5.40 -14.01
C GLU A 34 9.53 -6.62 -13.43
N ALA A 35 9.05 -7.19 -12.33
CA ALA A 35 9.59 -8.42 -11.76
C ALA A 35 9.31 -9.66 -12.63
N SER A 36 8.07 -9.86 -13.08
CA SER A 36 7.72 -10.91 -14.06
C SER A 36 6.34 -10.69 -14.69
N GLU A 37 6.32 -10.60 -16.02
CA GLU A 37 5.09 -10.53 -16.81
C GLU A 37 4.20 -11.78 -16.64
N THR A 38 4.80 -12.96 -16.40
CA THR A 38 4.06 -14.22 -16.19
C THR A 38 3.41 -14.26 -14.82
N CYS A 39 4.14 -13.82 -13.79
CA CYS A 39 3.64 -13.66 -12.43
C CYS A 39 2.46 -12.69 -12.39
N TYR A 40 2.64 -11.48 -12.93
CA TYR A 40 1.58 -10.47 -13.08
C TYR A 40 0.31 -11.06 -13.72
N ARG A 41 0.44 -11.74 -14.87
CA ARG A 41 -0.70 -12.35 -15.57
C ARG A 41 -1.37 -13.45 -14.76
N THR A 42 -0.60 -14.19 -13.97
CA THR A 42 -1.11 -15.26 -13.11
C THR A 42 -1.92 -14.68 -11.96
N ILE A 43 -1.42 -13.63 -11.30
CA ILE A 43 -2.13 -12.89 -10.25
C ILE A 43 -3.43 -12.31 -10.81
N TRP A 44 -3.37 -11.59 -11.93
CA TRP A 44 -4.55 -10.99 -12.56
C TRP A 44 -5.63 -12.03 -12.91
N LYS A 45 -5.26 -13.19 -13.45
CA LYS A 45 -6.23 -14.28 -13.75
C LYS A 45 -6.83 -14.91 -12.50
N SER A 46 -6.06 -14.95 -11.40
CA SER A 46 -6.43 -15.69 -10.20
C SER A 46 -7.74 -15.22 -9.57
N TRP A 47 -8.06 -13.92 -9.65
CA TRP A 47 -9.28 -13.35 -9.08
C TRP A 47 -10.54 -13.99 -9.65
N SER A 48 -10.58 -14.19 -10.97
CA SER A 48 -11.70 -14.85 -11.64
C SER A 48 -11.80 -16.33 -11.27
N GLU A 49 -10.67 -17.02 -11.10
CA GLU A 49 -10.64 -18.42 -10.66
C GLU A 49 -11.06 -18.60 -9.20
N ILE A 50 -10.74 -17.64 -8.32
CA ILE A 50 -11.23 -17.61 -6.93
C ILE A 50 -12.76 -17.50 -6.93
N ASN A 51 -13.32 -16.53 -7.65
CA ASN A 51 -14.77 -16.32 -7.71
C ASN A 51 -15.51 -17.51 -8.34
N LYS A 52 -14.96 -18.08 -9.41
CA LYS A 52 -15.47 -19.28 -10.05
C LYS A 52 -15.43 -20.50 -9.12
N THR A 53 -14.36 -20.67 -8.36
CA THR A 53 -14.27 -21.77 -7.40
C THR A 53 -15.27 -21.56 -6.26
N ALA A 54 -15.40 -20.33 -5.75
CA ALA A 54 -16.30 -19.99 -4.66
C ALA A 54 -17.78 -20.22 -5.01
N SER A 55 -18.19 -20.06 -6.27
CA SER A 55 -19.57 -20.29 -6.73
C SER A 55 -19.95 -21.76 -6.89
N MET A 56 -18.97 -22.67 -6.89
CA MET A 56 -19.24 -24.11 -6.94
C MET A 56 -19.74 -24.66 -5.59
N PRO A 57 -20.48 -25.80 -5.58
CA PRO A 57 -20.82 -26.49 -4.34
C PRO A 57 -19.56 -26.82 -3.52
N ASN A 58 -19.55 -26.44 -2.25
CA ASN A 58 -18.39 -26.55 -1.35
C ASN A 58 -17.15 -25.72 -1.78
N GLY A 59 -17.31 -24.77 -2.69
CA GLY A 59 -16.24 -23.93 -3.23
C GLY A 59 -15.39 -23.24 -2.17
N LEU A 60 -16.02 -22.58 -1.21
CA LEU A 60 -15.35 -21.92 -0.09
C LEU A 60 -14.54 -22.90 0.80
N SER A 61 -15.01 -24.14 0.95
CA SER A 61 -14.29 -25.19 1.69
C SER A 61 -13.05 -25.66 0.91
N ILE A 62 -13.14 -25.75 -0.41
CA ILE A 62 -12.01 -26.05 -1.30
C ILE A 62 -10.96 -24.94 -1.18
N LEU A 63 -11.38 -23.67 -1.28
CA LEU A 63 -10.50 -22.52 -1.12
C LEU A 63 -9.86 -22.48 0.27
N SER A 64 -10.64 -22.71 1.33
CA SER A 64 -10.15 -22.74 2.71
C SER A 64 -9.03 -23.76 2.90
N LYS A 65 -9.19 -24.97 2.35
CA LYS A 65 -8.16 -26.02 2.38
C LYS A 65 -6.94 -25.65 1.54
N LYS A 66 -7.16 -25.10 0.33
CA LYS A 66 -6.10 -24.74 -0.61
C LYS A 66 -5.17 -23.68 -0.06
N PHE A 67 -5.74 -22.63 0.53
CA PHE A 67 -5.01 -21.49 1.09
C PHE A 67 -4.68 -21.66 2.58
N LYS A 68 -5.02 -22.82 3.16
CA LYS A 68 -4.83 -23.13 4.58
C LYS A 68 -5.30 -21.98 5.48
N THR A 69 -6.57 -21.62 5.37
CA THR A 69 -7.17 -20.55 6.19
C THR A 69 -7.26 -21.00 7.65
N CYS A 70 -7.16 -20.07 8.59
CA CYS A 70 -7.25 -20.38 10.02
C CYS A 70 -8.70 -20.70 10.42
N HIS A 71 -9.66 -20.02 9.79
CA HIS A 71 -11.08 -20.28 9.90
C HIS A 71 -11.70 -20.52 8.52
N ARG A 72 -12.83 -21.23 8.47
CA ARG A 72 -13.54 -21.45 7.21
C ARG A 72 -14.00 -20.11 6.62
N LEU A 73 -13.74 -19.90 5.35
CA LEU A 73 -14.19 -18.72 4.62
C LEU A 73 -15.72 -18.67 4.60
N LYS A 74 -16.29 -17.51 4.96
CA LYS A 74 -17.72 -17.22 4.84
C LYS A 74 -18.02 -16.57 3.50
N LYS A 75 -17.08 -15.79 2.97
CA LYS A 75 -17.16 -15.13 1.65
C LYS A 75 -15.84 -15.29 0.90
N SER A 76 -15.88 -15.21 -0.44
CA SER A 76 -14.66 -15.16 -1.25
C SER A 76 -13.87 -13.86 -1.05
N THR A 77 -14.56 -12.79 -0.68
CA THR A 77 -13.96 -11.47 -0.42
C THR A 77 -12.88 -11.55 0.66
N GLU A 78 -13.08 -12.31 1.73
CA GLU A 78 -12.07 -12.51 2.78
C GLU A 78 -10.70 -12.98 2.23
N LEU A 79 -10.72 -13.85 1.22
CA LEU A 79 -9.49 -14.33 0.58
C LEU A 79 -8.95 -13.31 -0.43
N ILE A 80 -9.83 -12.63 -1.15
CA ILE A 80 -9.45 -11.61 -2.14
C ILE A 80 -8.78 -10.43 -1.43
N ASP A 81 -9.38 -9.92 -0.35
CA ASP A 81 -8.87 -8.81 0.44
C ASP A 81 -7.51 -9.16 1.06
N PHE A 82 -7.37 -10.36 1.61
CA PHE A 82 -6.09 -10.85 2.14
C PHE A 82 -5.00 -10.87 1.06
N LEU A 83 -5.29 -11.44 -0.12
CA LEU A 83 -4.31 -11.53 -1.20
C LEU A 83 -3.97 -10.15 -1.76
N ARG A 84 -4.93 -9.23 -1.85
CA ARG A 84 -4.69 -7.86 -2.27
C ARG A 84 -3.69 -7.18 -1.34
N LEU A 85 -3.98 -7.18 -0.03
CA LEU A 85 -3.11 -6.60 0.99
C LEU A 85 -1.71 -7.21 0.96
N LEU A 86 -1.61 -8.54 0.80
CA LEU A 86 -0.33 -9.23 0.69
C LEU A 86 0.51 -8.73 -0.50
N PHE A 87 -0.12 -8.57 -1.67
CA PHE A 87 0.62 -8.11 -2.86
C PHE A 87 1.00 -6.63 -2.77
N GLU A 88 0.13 -5.80 -2.19
CA GLU A 88 0.39 -4.39 -1.91
C GLU A 88 1.54 -4.21 -0.90
N GLU A 89 1.50 -4.93 0.22
CA GLU A 89 2.54 -4.91 1.25
C GLU A 89 3.90 -5.34 0.69
N ALA A 90 3.93 -6.42 -0.11
CA ALA A 90 5.14 -6.86 -0.76
C ALA A 90 5.73 -5.79 -1.69
N ALA A 91 4.91 -5.07 -2.46
CA ALA A 91 5.40 -3.95 -3.28
C ALA A 91 5.87 -2.77 -2.42
N GLN A 92 5.12 -2.44 -1.38
CA GLN A 92 5.43 -1.33 -0.46
C GLN A 92 6.80 -1.49 0.18
N TYR A 93 7.21 -2.71 0.49
CA TYR A 93 8.51 -3.02 1.11
C TYR A 93 9.48 -3.72 0.16
N ASN A 94 9.34 -3.54 -1.16
CA ASN A 94 10.18 -4.18 -2.17
C ASN A 94 11.60 -3.59 -2.25
N SER A 95 12.44 -3.89 -1.25
CA SER A 95 13.79 -3.33 -1.11
C SER A 95 14.83 -4.42 -0.82
N PRO A 96 16.12 -4.13 -1.07
CA PRO A 96 17.19 -5.03 -0.67
C PRO A 96 17.25 -5.23 0.86
N PRO A 97 17.73 -6.40 1.32
CA PRO A 97 18.21 -7.52 0.51
C PRO A 97 17.09 -8.46 0.02
N ASP A 98 15.86 -8.28 0.51
CA ASP A 98 14.84 -9.34 0.45
C ASP A 98 14.05 -9.34 -0.86
N TYR A 99 13.76 -8.18 -1.45
CA TYR A 99 12.96 -8.04 -2.69
C TYR A 99 11.71 -8.95 -2.72
N PRO A 100 10.76 -8.76 -1.79
CA PRO A 100 9.57 -9.61 -1.63
C PRO A 100 8.77 -9.85 -2.93
N VAL A 101 8.66 -8.86 -3.83
CA VAL A 101 7.95 -9.05 -5.12
C VAL A 101 8.65 -10.11 -5.98
N ASN A 102 9.99 -10.06 -6.03
CA ASN A 102 10.79 -11.04 -6.78
C ASN A 102 10.67 -12.44 -6.18
N ASN A 103 10.63 -12.56 -4.85
CA ASN A 103 10.46 -13.85 -4.16
C ASN A 103 9.08 -14.48 -4.44
N ILE A 104 8.02 -13.65 -4.38
CA ILE A 104 6.66 -14.07 -4.74
C ILE A 104 6.65 -14.53 -6.20
N CYS A 105 7.15 -13.71 -7.12
CA CYS A 105 7.06 -14.00 -8.55
C CYS A 105 7.86 -15.23 -8.97
N SER A 106 9.06 -15.41 -8.42
CA SER A 106 9.85 -16.63 -8.65
C SER A 106 9.07 -17.89 -8.21
N SER A 107 8.35 -17.81 -7.09
CA SER A 107 7.54 -18.92 -6.58
C SER A 107 6.25 -19.16 -7.38
N VAL A 108 5.64 -18.10 -7.90
CA VAL A 108 4.45 -18.19 -8.78
C VAL A 108 4.79 -18.80 -10.14
N ASP A 109 5.95 -18.44 -10.69
CA ASP A 109 6.40 -18.89 -12.00
C ASP A 109 6.95 -20.33 -11.95
N ASP A 110 7.92 -20.58 -11.06
CA ASP A 110 8.73 -21.80 -11.04
C ASP A 110 8.35 -22.79 -9.91
N GLY A 111 7.59 -22.34 -8.91
CA GLY A 111 7.28 -23.13 -7.71
C GLY A 111 6.32 -24.30 -7.91
N VAL A 112 5.83 -24.54 -9.14
CA VAL A 112 4.90 -25.63 -9.43
C VAL A 112 5.14 -26.30 -10.80
N PRO A 113 4.83 -27.60 -10.96
CA PRO A 113 4.95 -28.30 -12.24
C PRO A 113 4.15 -27.65 -13.38
N ALA A 114 4.64 -27.78 -14.62
CA ALA A 114 3.91 -27.37 -15.81
C ALA A 114 2.51 -28.02 -15.87
N GLY A 115 1.47 -27.20 -16.07
CA GLY A 115 0.06 -27.64 -16.05
C GLY A 115 -0.64 -27.52 -14.69
N THR A 116 0.04 -27.03 -13.65
CA THR A 116 -0.57 -26.79 -12.34
C THR A 116 -1.60 -25.65 -12.37
N VAL A 117 -2.72 -25.85 -11.66
CA VAL A 117 -3.84 -24.90 -11.54
C VAL A 117 -3.40 -23.59 -10.88
N ILE A 118 -3.82 -22.45 -11.44
CA ILE A 118 -3.49 -21.06 -11.03
C ILE A 118 -3.50 -20.86 -9.51
N LEU A 119 -4.53 -21.33 -8.81
CA LEU A 119 -4.65 -21.15 -7.35
C LEU A 119 -3.50 -21.77 -6.55
N SER A 120 -2.83 -22.81 -7.08
CA SER A 120 -1.64 -23.39 -6.43
C SER A 120 -0.41 -22.51 -6.60
N LYS A 121 -0.27 -21.85 -7.76
CA LYS A 121 0.80 -20.88 -8.01
C LYS A 121 0.70 -19.71 -7.04
N ILE A 122 -0.52 -19.16 -6.90
CA ILE A 122 -0.77 -18.06 -5.96
C ILE A 122 -0.46 -18.50 -4.53
N PHE A 123 -0.90 -19.69 -4.11
CA PHE A 123 -0.58 -20.18 -2.77
C PHE A 123 0.94 -20.37 -2.55
N ALA A 124 1.69 -20.78 -3.56
CA ALA A 124 3.16 -20.82 -3.47
C ALA A 124 3.76 -19.43 -3.23
N GLY A 125 3.25 -18.40 -3.91
CA GLY A 125 3.61 -17.00 -3.66
C GLY A 125 3.30 -16.54 -2.23
N VAL A 126 2.12 -16.89 -1.70
CA VAL A 126 1.75 -16.58 -0.30
C VAL A 126 2.75 -17.17 0.69
N VAL A 127 3.14 -18.43 0.50
CA VAL A 127 4.08 -19.13 1.38
C VAL A 127 5.52 -18.62 1.23
N ALA A 128 5.87 -18.03 0.08
CA ALA A 128 7.18 -17.45 -0.16
C ALA A 128 7.35 -16.09 0.53
N HIS A 129 6.26 -15.33 0.67
CA HIS A 129 6.28 -14.02 1.33
C HIS A 129 6.11 -14.10 2.83
N LEU A 130 5.24 -15.00 3.30
CA LEU A 130 4.91 -15.12 4.72
C LEU A 130 5.75 -16.19 5.41
N ASP A 131 6.04 -15.94 6.69
CA ASP A 131 6.65 -16.94 7.55
C ASP A 131 5.85 -18.24 7.60
N LYS A 132 6.58 -19.34 7.82
CA LYS A 132 6.00 -20.67 7.87
C LYS A 132 4.99 -20.78 9.02
N SER A 133 3.70 -20.80 8.65
CA SER A 133 2.60 -20.92 9.61
C SER A 133 1.77 -22.20 9.43
N LYS A 134 0.99 -22.54 10.46
CA LYS A 134 -0.02 -23.60 10.42
C LYS A 134 -1.20 -23.22 9.51
N CYS A 135 -1.52 -21.93 9.44
CA CYS A 135 -2.54 -21.33 8.60
C CYS A 135 -2.14 -19.90 8.21
N TYR A 136 -2.59 -19.40 7.05
CA TYR A 136 -2.09 -18.13 6.49
C TYR A 136 -3.15 -17.03 6.48
N VAL A 137 -4.37 -17.37 6.09
CA VAL A 137 -5.45 -16.41 5.91
C VAL A 137 -6.30 -16.34 7.17
N ASN A 138 -6.89 -15.18 7.45
CA ASN A 138 -7.86 -14.92 8.53
C ASN A 138 -7.45 -15.44 9.92
N ALA A 139 -6.17 -15.28 10.26
CA ALA A 139 -5.69 -15.52 11.61
C ALA A 139 -6.40 -14.58 12.60
N PRO A 140 -6.64 -15.01 13.85
CA PRO A 140 -7.16 -14.13 14.89
C PRO A 140 -6.23 -12.92 15.06
N ILE A 141 -6.76 -11.73 14.81
CA ILE A 141 -6.05 -10.47 15.03
C ILE A 141 -6.27 -10.11 16.50
N VAL A 142 -5.17 -9.85 17.21
CA VAL A 142 -5.24 -9.19 18.52
C VAL A 142 -5.28 -7.70 18.23
N GLN A 143 -6.46 -7.11 18.38
CA GLN A 143 -6.67 -5.69 18.14
C GLN A 143 -5.83 -4.88 19.13
N SER A 144 -5.10 -3.89 18.63
CA SER A 144 -4.26 -3.00 19.44
C SER A 144 -4.82 -1.58 19.44
N GLU A 145 -4.41 -0.76 20.42
CA GLU A 145 -4.77 0.66 20.44
C GLU A 145 -4.25 1.41 19.19
N THR A 146 -3.24 0.87 18.51
CA THR A 146 -2.71 1.42 17.26
C THR A 146 -3.67 1.19 16.10
N ASP A 147 -4.27 -0.01 16.02
CA ASP A 147 -5.25 -0.34 14.99
C ASP A 147 -6.50 0.52 15.14
N ASP A 148 -6.96 0.70 16.38
CA ASP A 148 -8.13 1.52 16.70
C ASP A 148 -7.87 3.00 16.40
N GLY A 149 -6.69 3.50 16.78
CA GLY A 149 -6.26 4.87 16.47
C GLY A 149 -6.17 5.12 14.96
N TRP A 150 -5.61 4.18 14.20
CA TRP A 150 -5.51 4.28 12.75
C TRP A 150 -6.90 4.30 12.09
N ASN A 151 -7.78 3.37 12.49
CA ASN A 151 -9.16 3.31 12.01
C ASN A 151 -9.91 4.61 12.30
N TRP A 152 -9.73 5.18 13.48
CA TRP A 152 -10.30 6.47 13.83
C TRP A 152 -9.76 7.59 12.92
N GLN A 153 -8.45 7.65 12.69
CA GLN A 153 -7.83 8.69 11.86
C GLN A 153 -8.31 8.63 10.41
N VAL A 154 -8.31 7.45 9.79
CA VAL A 154 -8.72 7.31 8.37
C VAL A 154 -10.20 7.58 8.17
N CYS A 155 -11.04 7.33 9.17
CA CYS A 155 -12.47 7.63 9.11
C CYS A 155 -12.83 9.11 9.35
N ARG A 156 -11.88 9.94 9.79
CA ARG A 156 -12.13 11.33 10.19
C ARG A 156 -11.27 12.31 9.43
N GLU A 157 -9.96 12.21 9.59
CA GLU A 157 -9.00 13.24 9.18
C GLU A 157 -8.19 12.81 7.96
N MET A 158 -7.81 11.54 7.89
CA MET A 158 -6.89 10.99 6.90
C MET A 158 -7.61 10.11 5.87
N VAL A 159 -8.70 10.61 5.32
CA VAL A 159 -9.45 9.89 4.27
C VAL A 159 -8.60 9.85 3.01
N SER A 160 -7.98 8.70 2.76
CA SER A 160 -7.26 8.43 1.52
C SER A 160 -8.23 7.80 0.53
N PRO A 161 -8.59 8.48 -0.58
CA PRO A 161 -9.52 7.93 -1.55
C PRO A 161 -8.84 6.88 -2.43
N MET A 162 -8.51 5.73 -1.85
CA MET A 162 -7.89 4.61 -2.54
C MET A 162 -8.97 3.67 -3.07
N GLY A 163 -9.00 3.49 -4.39
CA GLY A 163 -9.86 2.53 -5.04
C GLY A 163 -9.32 2.18 -6.41
N VAL A 164 -9.57 0.95 -6.84
CA VAL A 164 -9.09 0.43 -8.11
C VAL A 164 -10.02 0.93 -9.22
N ASN A 165 -9.73 2.13 -9.72
CA ASN A 165 -10.54 2.83 -10.73
C ASN A 165 -10.06 2.58 -12.18
N ASN A 166 -9.01 1.78 -12.37
CA ASN A 166 -8.41 1.47 -13.66
C ASN A 166 -8.45 -0.03 -13.93
N TYR A 167 -8.95 -0.43 -15.10
CA TYR A 167 -8.96 -1.82 -15.55
C TYR A 167 -7.56 -2.37 -15.92
N ASN A 168 -6.54 -1.51 -15.98
CA ASN A 168 -5.16 -1.89 -16.33
C ASN A 168 -4.30 -2.29 -15.12
N THR A 169 -4.87 -2.38 -13.92
CA THR A 169 -4.19 -2.92 -12.74
C THR A 169 -4.29 -4.45 -12.73
N MET A 170 -3.43 -5.10 -11.95
CA MET A 170 -3.52 -6.54 -11.71
C MET A 170 -4.66 -6.92 -10.75
N PHE A 171 -5.29 -5.94 -10.10
CA PHE A 171 -6.33 -6.12 -9.09
C PHE A 171 -7.75 -6.05 -9.68
N PRO A 172 -8.77 -6.61 -9.00
CA PRO A 172 -10.15 -6.43 -9.40
C PRO A 172 -10.56 -4.96 -9.37
N TYR A 173 -11.43 -4.57 -10.30
CA TYR A 173 -12.02 -3.22 -10.29
C TYR A 173 -12.90 -3.04 -9.05
N GLU A 174 -12.53 -2.07 -8.22
CA GLU A 174 -13.19 -1.77 -6.95
C GLU A 174 -13.00 -0.28 -6.63
N PRO A 175 -13.77 0.60 -7.28
CA PRO A 175 -13.65 2.03 -7.07
C PRO A 175 -14.16 2.39 -5.67
N LEU A 176 -13.50 3.35 -5.02
CA LEU A 176 -13.97 3.85 -3.74
C LEU A 176 -15.28 4.62 -3.94
N VAL A 177 -16.35 4.13 -3.31
CA VAL A 177 -17.62 4.85 -3.21
C VAL A 177 -17.65 5.58 -1.88
N LEU A 178 -17.43 6.90 -1.90
CA LEU A 178 -17.31 7.72 -0.69
C LEU A 178 -18.52 7.58 0.26
N SER A 179 -19.73 7.43 -0.28
CA SER A 179 -20.93 7.26 0.53
C SER A 179 -21.02 5.90 1.23
N GLU A 180 -20.37 4.87 0.71
CA GLU A 180 -20.25 3.55 1.35
C GLU A 180 -19.17 3.60 2.41
N TYR A 181 -18.01 4.18 2.09
CA TYR A 181 -16.93 4.41 3.04
C TYR A 181 -17.40 5.18 4.29
N ILE A 182 -18.17 6.26 4.12
CA ILE A 182 -18.73 7.02 5.24
C ILE A 182 -19.66 6.16 6.10
N LYS A 183 -20.47 5.29 5.49
CA LYS A 183 -21.38 4.41 6.24
C LYS A 183 -20.61 3.36 7.03
N GLU A 184 -19.56 2.79 6.45
CA GLU A 184 -18.69 1.83 7.13
C GLU A 184 -18.03 2.46 8.36
N CYS A 185 -17.48 3.66 8.21
CA CYS A 185 -16.95 4.43 9.34
C CYS A 185 -18.00 4.73 10.41
N GLN A 186 -19.25 5.00 10.04
CA GLN A 186 -20.33 5.24 11.02
C GLN A 186 -20.75 3.97 11.79
N MET A 187 -20.53 2.79 11.21
CA MET A 187 -20.87 1.52 11.84
C MET A 187 -19.75 0.98 12.74
N SER A 188 -18.57 1.60 12.74
CA SER A 188 -17.46 1.18 13.59
C SER A 188 -17.72 1.58 15.05
N PRO A 189 -17.72 0.62 15.99
CA PRO A 189 -18.04 0.88 17.41
C PRO A 189 -17.08 1.89 18.07
N ASP A 190 -15.85 1.98 17.57
CA ASP A 190 -14.79 2.83 18.13
C ASP A 190 -14.98 4.33 17.80
N ILE A 191 -15.91 4.67 16.91
CA ILE A 191 -16.23 6.05 16.53
C ILE A 191 -17.37 6.63 17.39
N GLU A 192 -18.18 5.78 18.04
CA GLU A 192 -19.31 6.24 18.86
C GLU A 192 -18.86 6.82 20.21
N GLU A 193 -17.81 6.29 20.84
CA GLU A 193 -17.48 6.58 22.25
C GLU A 193 -16.85 7.96 22.50
N GLY A 194 -16.49 8.71 21.44
CA GLY A 194 -15.89 10.05 21.52
C GLY A 194 -16.66 11.18 20.82
N SER A 195 -17.88 10.94 20.33
CA SER A 195 -18.53 11.89 19.42
C SER A 195 -19.45 12.91 20.10
N ASP A 196 -19.06 14.20 20.00
CA ASP A 196 -20.03 15.27 19.81
C ASP A 196 -20.82 14.93 18.53
N LYS A 197 -22.12 14.63 18.69
CA LYS A 197 -23.05 14.30 17.60
C LYS A 197 -23.20 15.42 16.57
N ASN A 198 -22.62 16.60 16.81
CA ASN A 198 -22.62 17.75 15.91
C ASN A 198 -21.40 17.82 14.98
N ASN A 199 -20.38 16.97 15.15
CA ASN A 199 -19.22 16.99 14.28
C ASN A 199 -19.55 16.32 12.94
N GLN A 200 -19.70 17.15 11.90
CA GLN A 200 -20.00 16.73 10.53
C GLN A 200 -19.00 15.66 10.03
N PRO A 201 -19.44 14.75 9.14
CA PRO A 201 -18.53 13.79 8.51
C PRO A 201 -17.50 14.55 7.67
N VAL A 202 -16.27 14.01 7.62
CA VAL A 202 -15.17 14.32 6.69
C VAL A 202 -15.39 15.61 5.88
N ASN A 203 -14.87 16.75 6.35
CA ASN A 203 -14.86 17.93 5.52
C ASN A 203 -13.75 17.81 4.44
N GLN A 204 -13.97 18.39 3.26
CA GLN A 204 -12.99 18.41 2.17
C GLN A 204 -11.62 18.98 2.60
N GLN A 205 -11.59 19.81 3.65
CA GLN A 205 -10.39 20.44 4.18
C GLN A 205 -9.48 19.43 4.92
N SER A 206 -10.03 18.42 5.58
CA SER A 206 -9.27 17.40 6.33
C SER A 206 -8.53 16.46 5.36
N ILE A 207 -9.20 16.07 4.27
CA ILE A 207 -8.58 15.36 3.13
C ILE A 207 -7.41 16.16 2.55
N THR A 208 -7.56 17.48 2.45
CA THR A 208 -6.51 18.37 1.92
C THR A 208 -5.30 18.43 2.85
N LEU A 209 -5.49 18.39 4.17
CA LEU A 209 -4.41 18.53 5.15
C LEU A 209 -3.51 17.29 5.26
N PHE A 210 -4.10 16.09 5.23
CA PHE A 210 -3.35 14.83 5.24
C PHE A 210 -2.50 14.66 3.97
N LEU A 211 -3.09 15.00 2.81
CA LEU A 211 -2.37 15.02 1.54
C LEU A 211 -1.20 16.03 1.60
N VAL A 212 -1.38 17.21 2.19
CA VAL A 212 -0.28 18.17 2.37
C VAL A 212 0.85 17.62 3.25
N LEU A 213 0.55 16.89 4.33
CA LEU A 213 1.58 16.29 5.19
C LEU A 213 2.38 15.19 4.48
N LEU A 214 1.70 14.24 3.82
CA LEU A 214 2.32 13.17 3.05
C LEU A 214 3.18 13.75 1.90
N LEU A 215 2.69 14.82 1.27
CA LEU A 215 3.39 15.55 0.22
C LEU A 215 4.57 16.35 0.75
N THR A 216 4.55 16.92 1.96
CA THR A 216 5.73 17.63 2.48
C THR A 216 6.92 16.71 2.76
N MET A 217 6.69 15.42 3.02
CA MET A 217 7.75 14.42 3.09
C MET A 217 8.27 14.02 1.70
N MET A 218 7.44 14.05 0.65
CA MET A 218 7.85 13.66 -0.71
C MET A 218 8.26 14.81 -1.65
N ALA A 219 7.93 16.08 -1.33
CA ALA A 219 7.92 17.17 -2.31
C ALA A 219 9.15 18.11 -2.34
N LYS A 220 10.30 17.74 -1.77
CA LYS A 220 11.50 18.58 -1.90
C LYS A 220 12.61 18.05 -2.80
N LEU A 221 12.55 16.80 -3.23
CA LEU A 221 13.54 16.26 -4.16
C LEU A 221 12.83 15.42 -5.22
N LYS A 222 12.71 15.97 -6.43
CA LYS A 222 12.42 15.18 -7.63
C LYS A 222 13.71 14.42 -7.99
N LEU A 223 14.13 13.47 -7.16
CA LEU A 223 14.91 12.35 -7.66
C LEU A 223 13.89 11.39 -8.27
N THR A 224 14.04 11.09 -9.55
CA THR A 224 13.32 10.00 -10.20
C THR A 224 13.83 8.69 -9.62
N ILE A 225 13.30 8.31 -8.47
CA ILE A 225 13.59 7.03 -7.82
C ILE A 225 12.84 5.97 -8.63
N THR A 226 13.53 5.23 -9.47
CA THR A 226 12.93 4.18 -10.30
C THR A 226 12.70 2.88 -9.53
N ASP A 227 13.40 2.69 -8.41
CA ASP A 227 13.55 1.38 -7.73
C ASP A 227 13.45 1.45 -6.19
N GLY A 228 12.87 2.52 -5.65
CA GLY A 228 12.77 2.72 -4.20
C GLY A 228 11.41 2.29 -3.65
N SER A 229 11.43 1.62 -2.49
CA SER A 229 10.24 1.24 -1.76
C SER A 229 9.89 2.28 -0.67
N HIS A 230 8.84 2.02 0.11
CA HIS A 230 8.32 2.95 1.10
C HIS A 230 9.38 3.38 2.13
N CYS A 231 9.69 4.68 2.14
CA CYS A 231 10.55 5.34 3.13
C CYS A 231 11.93 4.69 3.28
N LEU A 232 12.51 4.20 2.19
CA LEU A 232 13.80 3.48 2.21
C LEU A 232 14.98 4.38 2.65
N ASP A 233 14.88 5.68 2.37
CA ASP A 233 15.84 6.73 2.71
C ASP A 233 16.08 6.89 4.21
N ILE A 234 15.04 6.73 5.04
CA ILE A 234 15.14 6.88 6.51
C ILE A 234 15.60 5.63 7.24
N LEU A 235 15.70 4.48 6.55
CA LEU A 235 16.16 3.24 7.16
C LEU A 235 17.68 3.25 7.40
N PRO A 236 18.20 2.46 8.37
CA PRO A 236 19.63 2.30 8.55
C PRO A 236 20.32 1.81 7.27
N THR A 237 21.54 2.29 7.03
CA THR A 237 22.32 1.82 5.89
C THR A 237 22.73 0.36 6.04
N ILE A 238 22.66 -0.39 4.94
CA ILE A 238 23.09 -1.77 4.84
C ILE A 238 24.05 -1.96 3.66
N PRO A 239 24.94 -2.98 3.69
CA PRO A 239 25.92 -3.19 2.61
C PRO A 239 25.33 -3.45 1.22
N SER A 240 24.07 -3.85 1.14
CA SER A 240 23.35 -4.10 -0.11
C SER A 240 22.57 -2.87 -0.62
N ASP A 241 22.69 -1.72 0.03
CA ASP A 241 22.05 -0.50 -0.44
C ASP A 241 22.55 -0.11 -1.84
N PRO A 242 21.66 0.24 -2.77
CA PRO A 242 22.08 0.69 -4.09
C PRO A 242 22.75 2.07 -4.01
N GLU A 243 23.65 2.34 -4.96
CA GLU A 243 24.42 3.60 -5.02
C GLU A 243 23.50 4.83 -5.07
N TRP A 244 22.37 4.74 -5.77
CA TRP A 244 21.41 5.84 -5.86
C TRP A 244 20.81 6.21 -4.49
N LEU A 245 20.57 5.22 -3.61
CA LEU A 245 19.99 5.43 -2.28
C LEU A 245 21.03 6.07 -1.35
N THR A 246 22.27 5.60 -1.43
CA THR A 246 23.38 6.20 -0.68
C THR A 246 23.58 7.66 -1.09
N THR A 247 23.62 7.92 -2.40
CA THR A 247 23.73 9.27 -2.96
C THR A 247 22.57 10.17 -2.53
N GLN A 248 21.33 9.63 -2.53
CA GLN A 248 20.16 10.37 -2.06
C GLN A 248 20.30 10.79 -0.59
N ARG A 249 20.67 9.87 0.30
CA ARG A 249 20.86 10.15 1.73
C ARG A 249 21.94 11.21 1.96
N GLU A 250 23.04 11.17 1.21
CA GLU A 250 24.10 12.18 1.27
C GLU A 250 23.59 13.58 0.86
N ILE A 251 22.78 13.65 -0.20
CA ILE A 251 22.15 14.90 -0.63
C ILE A 251 21.18 15.42 0.44
N GLU A 252 20.37 14.56 1.03
CA GLU A 252 19.42 14.91 2.09
C GLU A 252 20.13 15.47 3.33
N VAL A 253 21.22 14.83 3.76
CA VAL A 253 22.05 15.29 4.88
C VAL A 253 22.65 16.67 4.58
N ASP A 254 23.24 16.88 3.40
CA ASP A 254 23.78 18.18 2.99
C ASP A 254 22.71 19.29 2.99
N ILE A 255 21.48 18.97 2.57
CA ILE A 255 20.35 19.90 2.62
C ILE A 255 19.96 20.23 4.08
N ILE A 256 19.87 19.22 4.95
CA ILE A 256 19.52 19.39 6.37
C ILE A 256 20.59 20.24 7.08
N GLU A 257 21.87 19.98 6.82
CA GLU A 257 22.98 20.77 7.35
C GLU A 257 22.87 22.25 6.94
N LYS A 258 22.55 22.52 5.68
CA LYS A 258 22.31 23.88 5.18
C LYS A 258 21.12 24.56 5.87
N TRP A 259 20.04 23.84 6.15
CA TRP A 259 18.90 24.38 6.89
C TRP A 259 19.26 24.73 8.34
N ILE A 260 19.99 23.85 9.01
CA ILE A 260 20.46 24.08 10.39
C ILE A 260 21.40 25.29 10.44
N ALA A 261 22.37 25.37 9.51
CA ALA A 261 23.29 26.49 9.41
C ALA A 261 22.56 27.82 9.18
N LYS A 262 21.57 27.83 8.28
CA LYS A 262 20.73 29.00 8.03
C LYS A 262 19.95 29.41 9.27
N TYR A 263 19.31 28.47 9.96
CA TYR A 263 18.55 28.73 11.18
C TYR A 263 19.42 29.44 12.24
N TYR A 264 20.63 28.94 12.50
CA TYR A 264 21.52 29.57 13.47
C TYR A 264 22.05 30.95 13.03
N ALA A 265 22.25 31.16 11.73
CA ALA A 265 22.61 32.48 11.20
C ALA A 265 21.47 33.50 11.39
N ASP A 266 20.23 33.10 11.06
CA ASP A 266 19.04 33.94 11.21
C ASP A 266 18.76 34.24 12.70
N LEU A 267 18.87 33.25 13.58
CA LEU A 267 18.70 33.41 15.03
C LEU A 267 19.72 34.40 15.61
N LYS A 268 20.98 34.34 15.17
CA LYS A 268 22.02 35.29 15.59
C LYS A 268 21.76 36.71 15.07
N ALA A 269 21.19 36.84 13.88
CA ALA A 269 20.81 38.14 13.32
C ALA A 269 19.60 38.75 14.06
N PHE A 270 18.64 37.91 14.50
CA PHE A 270 17.47 38.35 15.25
C PHE A 270 17.81 38.81 16.68
N ASN A 271 18.79 38.18 17.32
CA ASN A 271 19.22 38.52 18.69
C ASN A 271 20.19 39.71 18.77
N ARG A 272 20.40 40.45 17.68
CA ARG A 272 21.22 41.67 17.61
C ARG A 272 20.32 42.89 17.47
#